data_AF-A0A2L2YWC1-F1
#
_entry.id   AF-A0A2L2YWC1-F1
#
_cell.length_a   1.000
_cell.length_b   1.000
_cell.length_c   1.000
_cell.angle_alpha   90.00
_cell.angle_beta   90.00
_cell.angle_gamma   90.00
#
_symmetry.space_group_name_H-M   'P 1'
#
loop_
_entity.id
_entity.type
_entity.pdbx_description
1 polymer ?
#
loop_
_entity_poly.entity_id
_entity_poly.type
_entity_poly.pdbx_seq_one_letter_code
_entity_poly.pdbx_strand_id
1 'polypeptide(L)'
;MLDCWQKELAHRPTFAVIVKTLDKLMRCPESLKKIAQNRHQNPLDPNAPDMTQFKTVDEWLSGIKMNRYQENFQQAGITTMDAVTRITLKDLTALGVTLVGHQKKIINSIQTMSA
;
A
#
# COMPACT_ATOMS: atom_id res chain seq x y z
N MET A 1 18.44 1.35 -4.79
CA MET A 1 18.49 2.14 -6.06
C MET A 1 18.41 3.64 -5.79
N LEU A 2 17.72 4.07 -4.72
CA LEU A 2 17.87 5.42 -4.16
C LEU A 2 19.32 5.75 -3.77
N ASP A 3 20.13 4.73 -3.49
CA ASP A 3 21.57 4.84 -3.18
C ASP A 3 22.37 5.46 -4.32
N CYS A 4 21.90 5.37 -5.57
CA CYS A 4 22.53 6.03 -6.72
C CYS A 4 22.33 7.56 -6.70
N TRP A 5 21.37 8.06 -5.91
CA TRP A 5 21.01 9.47 -5.80
C TRP A 5 21.46 10.12 -4.50
N GLN A 6 22.39 9.49 -3.77
CA GLN A 6 22.98 10.09 -2.56
C GLN A 6 23.59 11.47 -2.87
N LYS A 7 23.43 12.43 -1.95
CA LYS A 7 23.95 13.80 -2.10
C LYS A 7 25.46 13.80 -2.33
N GLU A 8 26.17 13.02 -1.53
CA GLU A 8 27.62 12.86 -1.61
C GLU A 8 28.00 11.79 -2.64
N LEU A 9 28.93 12.14 -3.53
CA LEU A 9 29.37 11.26 -4.62
C LEU A 9 30.05 9.99 -4.12
N ALA A 10 30.81 10.08 -3.03
CA ALA A 10 31.54 8.95 -2.44
C ALA A 10 30.60 7.84 -1.91
N HIS A 11 29.35 8.19 -1.59
CA HIS A 11 28.35 7.25 -1.09
C HIS A 11 27.55 6.56 -2.20
N ARG A 12 27.70 7.01 -3.46
CA ARG A 12 27.02 6.37 -4.59
C ARG A 12 27.75 5.07 -4.95
N PRO A 13 27.03 3.97 -5.21
CA PRO A 13 27.66 2.71 -5.58
C PRO A 13 28.36 2.83 -6.93
N THR A 14 29.51 2.16 -7.06
CA THR A 14 30.20 2.04 -8.35
C THR A 14 29.43 1.10 -9.28
N PHE A 15 29.70 1.21 -10.59
CA PHE A 15 29.07 0.35 -11.58
C PHE A 15 29.28 -1.14 -11.29
N ALA A 16 30.47 -1.53 -10.82
CA ALA A 16 30.76 -2.91 -10.45
C ALA A 16 29.86 -3.42 -9.30
N VAL A 17 29.58 -2.58 -8.30
CA VAL A 17 28.68 -2.92 -7.19
C VAL A 17 27.24 -3.05 -7.68
N ILE A 18 26.79 -2.17 -8.58
CA ILE A 18 25.46 -2.23 -9.18
C ILE A 18 25.26 -3.54 -9.94
N VAL A 19 26.19 -3.88 -10.85
CA VAL A 19 26.12 -5.11 -11.66
C VAL A 19 26.10 -6.35 -10.77
N LYS A 20 26.97 -6.42 -9.75
CA LYS A 20 27.00 -7.52 -8.79
C LYS A 20 25.70 -7.65 -8.00
N THR A 21 25.05 -6.53 -7.68
CA THR A 21 23.77 -6.53 -6.98
C THR A 21 22.66 -7.05 -7.88
N LEU A 22 22.59 -6.60 -9.13
CA LEU A 22 21.62 -7.08 -10.11
C LEU A 22 21.78 -8.59 -10.38
N ASP A 23 23.01 -9.06 -10.54
CA ASP A 23 23.31 -10.49 -10.73
C ASP A 23 22.83 -11.35 -9.54
N LYS A 24 23.00 -10.88 -8.30
CA LYS A 24 22.43 -11.55 -7.12
C LYS A 24 20.90 -11.58 -7.14
N LEU A 25 20.25 -10.50 -7.54
CA LEU A 25 18.79 -10.42 -7.61
C LEU A 25 18.24 -11.35 -8.70
N MET A 26 18.94 -11.47 -9.83
CA MET A 26 18.58 -12.41 -10.90
C MET A 26 18.69 -13.87 -10.46
N ARG A 27 19.67 -14.22 -9.62
CA ARG A 27 19.85 -15.58 -9.09
C ARG A 27 18.86 -15.94 -7.97
N CYS A 28 18.23 -14.96 -7.32
CA CYS A 28 17.25 -15.18 -6.25
C CYS A 28 16.00 -14.30 -6.43
N PRO A 29 15.07 -14.69 -7.33
CA PRO A 29 13.90 -13.88 -7.67
C PRO A 29 12.93 -13.65 -6.50
N GLU A 30 12.91 -14.53 -5.49
CA GLU A 30 12.08 -14.36 -4.30
C GLU A 30 12.47 -13.13 -3.46
N SER A 31 13.75 -12.73 -3.50
CA SER A 31 14.22 -11.53 -2.80
C SER A 31 13.61 -10.24 -3.37
N LEU A 32 13.21 -10.23 -4.65
CA LEU A 32 12.55 -9.10 -5.29
C LEU A 32 11.16 -8.84 -4.70
N LYS A 33 10.44 -9.86 -4.20
CA LYS A 33 9.09 -9.66 -3.66
C LYS A 33 9.04 -8.71 -2.47
N LYS A 34 10.10 -8.68 -1.66
CA LYS A 34 10.24 -7.76 -0.52
C LYS A 34 10.52 -6.32 -0.97
N ILE A 35 11.26 -6.16 -2.07
CA ILE A 35 11.67 -4.87 -2.63
C ILE A 35 10.56 -4.27 -3.51
N ALA A 36 9.83 -5.11 -4.23
CA ALA A 36 8.77 -4.76 -5.16
C ALA A 36 7.43 -4.45 -4.48
N GLN A 37 7.41 -4.23 -3.16
CA GLN A 37 6.24 -3.67 -2.49
C GLN A 37 6.00 -2.28 -3.06
N ASN A 38 5.15 -2.22 -4.09
CA ASN A 38 4.73 -0.99 -4.73
C ASN A 38 3.88 -0.23 -3.71
N ARG A 39 4.56 0.58 -2.90
CA ARG A 39 3.95 1.66 -2.15
C ARG A 39 3.38 2.56 -3.23
N HIS A 40 2.06 2.51 -3.46
CA HIS A 40 1.36 3.31 -4.48
C HIS A 40 1.35 4.81 -4.14
N GLN A 41 2.31 5.26 -3.34
CA GLN A 41 2.42 6.58 -2.76
C GLN A 41 3.86 7.05 -2.95
N ASN A 42 3.97 8.29 -3.42
CA ASN A 42 5.24 8.98 -3.50
C ASN A 42 5.76 9.21 -2.06
N PRO A 43 6.89 8.62 -1.64
CA PRO A 43 7.42 8.78 -0.28
C PRO A 43 7.80 10.23 0.07
N LEU A 44 7.82 11.11 -0.92
CA LEU A 44 8.19 12.52 -0.83
C LEU A 44 6.98 13.47 -0.94
N ASP A 45 5.75 12.95 -0.99
CA ASP A 45 4.55 13.80 -1.04
C ASP A 45 4.29 14.42 0.35
N PRO A 46 4.45 15.74 0.52
CA PRO A 46 4.19 16.40 1.81
C PRO A 46 2.72 16.33 2.24
N ASN A 47 1.82 16.03 1.30
CA ASN A 47 0.39 15.82 1.53
C ASN A 47 0.01 14.32 1.58
N ALA A 48 0.99 13.41 1.67
CA ALA A 48 0.69 11.99 1.85
C ALA A 48 -0.09 11.84 3.16
N PRO A 49 -1.36 11.36 3.11
CA PRO A 49 -2.10 11.10 4.33
C PRO A 49 -1.37 10.03 5.14
N ASP A 50 -1.15 10.28 6.42
CA ASP A 50 -0.70 9.24 7.34
C ASP A 50 -1.76 8.15 7.36
N MET A 51 -1.48 7.05 6.66
CA MET A 51 -2.44 5.97 6.46
C MET A 51 -2.77 5.22 7.75
N THR A 52 -2.11 5.54 8.85
CA THR A 52 -2.33 4.94 10.18
C THR A 52 -3.31 5.75 11.05
N GLN A 53 -3.74 6.94 10.62
CA GLN A 53 -4.52 7.87 11.46
C GLN A 53 -5.89 8.27 10.91
N PHE A 54 -6.51 7.45 10.05
CA PHE A 54 -7.88 7.74 9.60
C PHE A 54 -8.87 7.68 10.77
N LYS A 55 -9.68 8.73 10.96
CA LYS A 55 -10.64 8.82 12.07
C LYS A 55 -12.03 8.32 11.71
N THR A 56 -12.36 8.33 10.42
CA THR A 56 -13.67 7.90 9.91
C THR A 56 -13.54 7.00 8.68
N VAL A 57 -14.56 6.19 8.43
CA VAL A 57 -14.62 5.30 7.24
C VAL A 57 -14.61 6.11 5.94
N ASP A 58 -15.25 7.29 5.93
CA ASP A 58 -15.25 8.22 4.78
C ASP A 58 -13.84 8.76 4.47
N GLU A 59 -13.14 9.23 5.50
CA GLU A 59 -11.77 9.74 5.38
C GLU A 59 -10.83 8.65 4.86
N TRP A 60 -10.95 7.43 5.41
CA TRP A 60 -10.18 6.27 4.97
C TRP A 60 -10.45 5.91 3.51
N LEU A 61 -11.73 5.73 3.12
CA LEU A 61 -12.10 5.39 1.74
C LEU A 61 -11.63 6.48 0.76
N SER A 62 -11.75 7.76 1.13
CA SER A 62 -11.23 8.87 0.34
C SER A 62 -9.70 8.82 0.21
N GLY A 63 -8.97 8.57 1.30
CA GLY A 63 -7.51 8.46 1.34
C GLY A 63 -6.96 7.34 0.44
N ILE A 64 -7.67 6.21 0.32
CA ILE A 64 -7.31 5.11 -0.59
C ILE A 64 -7.94 5.24 -1.99
N LYS A 65 -8.66 6.34 -2.25
CA LYS A 65 -9.40 6.61 -3.51
C LYS A 65 -10.47 5.55 -3.83
N MET A 66 -11.18 5.08 -2.81
CA MET A 66 -12.28 4.10 -2.88
C MET A 66 -13.62 4.70 -2.40
N ASN A 67 -13.75 6.04 -2.36
CA ASN A 67 -14.94 6.71 -1.82
C ASN A 67 -16.27 6.31 -2.49
N ARG A 68 -16.22 5.77 -3.71
CA ARG A 68 -17.41 5.25 -4.41
C ARG A 68 -18.13 4.11 -3.67
N TYR A 69 -17.49 3.47 -2.69
CA TYR A 69 -18.07 2.41 -1.87
C TYR A 69 -18.63 2.92 -0.54
N GLN A 70 -18.61 4.22 -0.28
CA GLN A 70 -19.06 4.82 0.98
C GLN A 70 -20.49 4.39 1.34
N GLU A 71 -21.43 4.50 0.40
CA GLU A 71 -22.82 4.07 0.64
C GLU A 71 -22.92 2.57 0.92
N ASN A 72 -22.13 1.73 0.24
CA ASN A 72 -22.10 0.28 0.50
C ASN A 72 -21.70 -0.03 1.94
N PHE A 73 -20.65 0.64 2.44
CA PHE A 73 -20.18 0.47 3.81
C PHE A 73 -21.21 0.99 4.83
N GLN A 74 -21.81 2.15 4.56
CA GLN A 74 -22.85 2.73 5.40
C GLN A 74 -24.10 1.85 5.49
N GLN A 75 -24.60 1.35 4.36
CA GLN A 75 -25.77 0.47 4.30
C GLN A 75 -25.54 -0.88 5.00
N ALA A 76 -24.31 -1.37 5.01
CA ALA A 76 -23.92 -2.56 5.76
C ALA A 76 -23.63 -2.31 7.25
N GLY A 77 -23.79 -1.07 7.73
CA GLY A 77 -23.56 -0.71 9.13
C GLY A 77 -22.08 -0.62 9.51
N ILE A 78 -21.16 -0.57 8.55
CA ILE A 78 -19.72 -0.46 8.78
C ILE A 78 -19.36 1.03 8.86
N THR A 79 -19.53 1.60 10.05
CA THR A 79 -19.36 3.04 10.29
C THR A 79 -18.16 3.40 11.17
N THR A 80 -17.48 2.40 11.75
CA THR A 80 -16.31 2.59 12.62
C THR A 80 -15.05 1.97 12.02
N MET A 81 -13.89 2.55 12.32
CA MET A 81 -12.59 1.99 11.88
C MET A 81 -12.33 0.61 12.51
N ASP A 82 -12.78 0.38 13.73
CA ASP A 82 -12.73 -0.95 14.36
C ASP A 82 -13.52 -2.01 13.60
N ALA A 83 -14.65 -1.65 12.98
CA ALA A 83 -15.39 -2.57 12.12
C ALA A 83 -14.62 -2.84 10.82
N VAL A 84 -13.97 -1.81 10.26
CA VAL A 84 -13.16 -1.90 9.04
C VAL A 84 -11.98 -2.87 9.20
N THR A 85 -11.30 -2.88 10.35
CA THR A 85 -10.13 -3.75 10.57
C THR A 85 -10.47 -5.25 10.55
N ARG A 86 -11.74 -5.61 10.75
CA ARG A 86 -12.22 -7.01 10.75
C ARG A 86 -12.73 -7.49 9.40
N ILE A 87 -12.78 -6.62 8.39
CA ILE A 87 -13.34 -6.95 7.08
C ILE A 87 -12.46 -7.97 6.35
N THR A 88 -13.10 -9.03 5.85
CA THR A 88 -12.47 -10.04 5.01
C THR A 88 -12.73 -9.80 3.52
N LEU A 89 -11.98 -10.51 2.66
CA LEU A 89 -12.22 -10.49 1.21
C LEU A 89 -13.65 -10.93 0.84
N LYS A 90 -14.22 -11.86 1.62
CA LYS A 90 -15.60 -12.33 1.42
C LYS A 90 -16.61 -11.22 1.72
N ASP A 91 -16.39 -10.47 2.79
CA ASP A 91 -17.25 -9.35 3.17
C ASP A 91 -17.22 -8.23 2.11
N LEU A 92 -16.04 -7.91 1.56
CA LEU A 92 -15.91 -6.95 0.46
C LEU A 92 -16.72 -7.38 -0.78
N THR A 93 -16.71 -8.68 -1.09
CA THR A 93 -17.52 -9.21 -2.19
C THR A 93 -19.01 -9.05 -1.91
N ALA A 94 -19.46 -9.35 -0.68
CA ALA A 94 -20.85 -9.18 -0.25
C ALA A 94 -21.29 -7.70 -0.22
N LEU A 95 -20.38 -6.77 0.10
CA LEU A 95 -20.60 -5.33 0.05
C LEU A 95 -20.74 -4.78 -1.38
N GLY A 96 -20.46 -5.57 -2.42
CA GLY A 96 -20.50 -5.14 -3.82
C GLY A 96 -19.16 -4.62 -4.36
N VAL A 97 -18.07 -4.81 -3.62
CA VAL A 97 -16.71 -4.55 -4.13
C VAL A 97 -16.23 -5.77 -4.91
N THR A 98 -16.58 -5.85 -6.20
CA THR A 98 -16.30 -7.03 -7.05
C THR A 98 -15.01 -6.94 -7.87
N LEU A 99 -14.49 -5.72 -8.10
CA LEU A 99 -13.24 -5.52 -8.84
C LEU A 99 -12.05 -5.99 -8.00
N VAL A 100 -11.33 -7.01 -8.48
CA VAL A 100 -10.17 -7.61 -7.78
C VAL A 100 -9.11 -6.58 -7.41
N GLY A 101 -8.88 -5.58 -8.27
CA GLY A 101 -7.96 -4.48 -7.97
C GLY A 101 -8.40 -3.64 -6.78
N HIS A 102 -9.70 -3.37 -6.64
CA HIS A 102 -10.25 -2.60 -5.52
C HIS A 102 -10.25 -3.42 -4.24
N GLN A 103 -10.62 -4.70 -4.32
CA GLN A 103 -10.52 -5.63 -3.20
C GLN A 103 -9.10 -5.67 -2.63
N LYS A 104 -8.10 -5.87 -3.50
CA LYS A 104 -6.68 -5.85 -3.10
C LYS A 104 -6.28 -4.54 -2.44
N LYS A 105 -6.69 -3.41 -3.02
CA LYS A 105 -6.37 -2.08 -2.49
C LYS A 105 -6.91 -1.87 -1.07
N ILE A 106 -8.17 -2.25 -0.84
CA ILE A 106 -8.83 -2.12 0.46
C ILE A 106 -8.20 -3.06 1.49
N ILE A 107 -8.00 -4.34 1.14
CA ILE A 107 -7.38 -5.33 2.05
C ILE A 107 -5.95 -4.93 2.43
N ASN A 108 -5.13 -4.47 1.47
CA ASN A 108 -3.77 -4.03 1.76
C ASN A 108 -3.75 -2.83 2.72
N SER A 109 -4.70 -1.90 2.58
CA SER A 109 -4.83 -0.77 3.50
C SER A 109 -5.22 -1.23 4.90
N ILE A 110 -6.16 -2.18 5.03
CA ILE A 110 -6.56 -2.78 6.32
C ILE A 110 -5.38 -3.45 7.01
N GLN A 111 -4.59 -4.22 6.25
CA GLN A 111 -3.39 -4.88 6.77
C GLN A 111 -2.33 -3.88 7.23
N THR A 112 -2.21 -2.73 6.55
CA THR A 112 -1.26 -1.67 6.94
C THR A 112 -1.68 -0.96 8.23
N MET A 113 -2.99 -0.80 8.48
CA MET A 113 -3.51 -0.24 9.73
C MET A 113 -3.39 -1.21 10.92
N SER A 114 -3.23 -2.51 10.64
CA SER A 114 -3.17 -3.57 11.66
C SER A 114 -1.74 -4.07 11.93
N ALA A 115 -0.74 -3.48 11.26
CA ALA A 115 0.68 -3.81 11.38
C ALA A 115 1.37 -2.84 12.34
#